data_AF-A0AA37L576-F1
#
_entry.id   AF-A0AA37L576-F1
#
_cell.length_a   1.000
_cell.length_b   1.000
_cell.length_c   1.000
_cell.angle_alpha   90.00
_cell.angle_beta   90.00
_cell.angle_gamma   90.00
#
_symmetry.space_group_name_H-M   'P 1'
#
loop_
_entity.id
_entity.type
_entity.pdbx_description
1 polymer ?
#
loop_
_entity_poly.entity_id
_entity_poly.type
_entity_poly.pdbx_seq_one_letter_code
_entity_poly.pdbx_strand_id
1 'polypeptide(L)'
;MKTGLLRLLVGFLIAPAMPAALIFSVQAIFIGYENAAAGAFVFLIIGYASALVLGVPIHFFLQSKKLVGLGSYLLLGAIIGIAYYVVVFIPTYLAADSKYVLDLLRNTVGFGLMGLVGGLISSLVFWFIAVRARRPVIPMR
;
A
#
# COMPACT_ATOMS: atom_id res chain seq x y z
N MET A 1 6.89 20.27 -18.63
CA MET A 1 6.65 18.82 -18.87
C MET A 1 7.54 17.90 -18.02
N LYS A 2 8.87 18.16 -17.90
CA LYS A 2 9.83 17.27 -17.20
C LYS A 2 9.54 17.04 -15.69
N THR A 3 9.05 18.05 -14.98
CA THR A 3 8.76 17.97 -13.53
C THR A 3 7.59 17.03 -13.20
N GLY A 4 6.61 16.88 -14.10
CA GLY A 4 5.48 16.00 -13.88
C GLY A 4 5.87 14.52 -13.91
N LEU A 5 6.59 14.11 -14.96
CA LEU A 5 7.04 12.73 -15.12
C LEU A 5 7.97 12.31 -13.98
N LEU A 6 8.94 13.15 -13.63
CA LEU A 6 9.85 12.88 -12.51
C LEU A 6 9.09 12.61 -11.21
N ARG A 7 8.09 13.43 -10.88
CA ARG A 7 7.29 13.25 -9.66
C ARG A 7 6.44 11.98 -9.68
N LEU A 8 5.98 11.57 -10.85
CA LEU A 8 5.24 10.31 -11.00
C LEU A 8 6.17 9.11 -10.75
N LEU A 9 7.37 9.13 -11.34
CA LEU A 9 8.39 8.10 -11.10
C LEU A 9 8.80 8.04 -9.63
N VAL A 10 9.07 9.19 -9.01
CA VAL A 10 9.39 9.29 -7.58
C VAL A 10 8.22 8.79 -6.72
N GLY A 11 6.97 9.09 -7.09
CA GLY A 11 5.79 8.58 -6.40
C GLY A 11 5.71 7.05 -6.43
N PHE A 12 5.90 6.44 -7.60
CA PHE A 12 5.90 4.98 -7.75
C PHE A 12 7.11 4.30 -7.07
N LEU A 13 8.21 5.02 -6.91
CA LEU A 13 9.37 4.53 -6.19
C LEU A 13 9.16 4.60 -4.68
N ILE A 14 8.75 5.75 -4.14
CA ILE A 14 8.72 5.99 -2.69
C ILE A 14 7.48 5.38 -2.04
N ALA A 15 6.30 5.52 -2.66
CA ALA A 15 5.04 5.14 -2.03
C ALA A 15 4.98 3.67 -1.57
N PRO A 16 5.43 2.67 -2.35
CA PRO A 16 5.38 1.28 -1.92
C PRO A 16 6.37 0.94 -0.80
N ALA A 17 7.48 1.68 -0.71
CA ALA A 17 8.49 1.48 0.32
C ALA A 17 8.06 2.06 1.68
N MET A 18 7.20 3.10 1.69
CA MET A 18 6.81 3.80 2.92
C MET A 18 6.13 2.91 3.97
N PRO A 19 5.14 2.07 3.63
CA PRO A 19 4.57 1.12 4.59
C PRO A 19 5.62 0.18 5.18
N ALA A 20 6.51 -0.37 4.35
CA ALA A 20 7.57 -1.28 4.80
C ALA A 20 8.54 -0.59 5.76
N ALA A 21 8.94 0.65 5.46
CA ALA A 21 9.82 1.44 6.32
C ALA A 21 9.19 1.76 7.68
N LEU A 22 7.91 2.10 7.70
CA LEU A 22 7.17 2.36 8.95
C LEU A 22 7.03 1.09 9.79
N ILE A 23 6.60 -0.01 9.17
CA ILE A 23 6.46 -1.31 9.84
C ILE A 23 7.81 -1.77 10.39
N PHE A 24 8.87 -1.68 9.59
CA PHE A 24 10.23 -1.98 10.02
C PHE A 24 10.63 -1.18 11.25
N SER A 25 10.43 0.15 11.21
CA SER A 25 10.82 1.04 12.30
C SER A 25 10.09 0.69 13.60
N VAL A 26 8.79 0.40 13.51
CA VAL A 26 8.00 -0.02 14.68
C VAL A 26 8.49 -1.38 15.19
N GLN A 27 8.62 -2.39 14.32
CA GLN A 27 9.03 -3.74 14.73
C GLN A 27 10.46 -3.77 15.29
N ALA A 28 11.39 -3.01 14.71
CA ALA A 28 12.77 -2.96 15.18
C ALA A 28 12.86 -2.49 16.65
N ILE A 29 11.96 -1.61 17.08
CA ILE A 29 11.87 -1.13 18.47
C ILE A 29 11.33 -2.21 19.42
N PHE A 30 10.34 -3.00 18.99
CA PHE A 30 9.61 -3.92 19.87
C PHE A 30 10.14 -5.37 19.87
N ILE A 31 10.61 -5.88 18.73
CA ILE A 31 10.95 -7.30 18.54
C ILE A 31 12.38 -7.54 18.00
N GLY A 32 13.17 -6.48 17.87
CA GLY A 32 14.55 -6.51 17.42
C GLY A 32 14.72 -6.45 15.89
N TYR A 33 15.94 -6.10 15.47
CA TYR A 33 16.28 -5.81 14.07
C TYR A 33 16.09 -7.01 13.13
N GLU A 34 16.55 -8.20 13.52
CA GLU A 34 16.56 -9.38 12.64
C GLU A 34 15.15 -9.81 12.22
N ASN A 35 14.21 -9.87 13.17
CA ASN A 35 12.82 -10.21 12.92
C ASN A 35 12.11 -9.12 12.10
N ALA A 36 12.39 -7.85 12.39
CA ALA A 36 11.82 -6.71 11.67
C ALA A 36 12.26 -6.67 10.20
N ALA A 37 13.52 -6.97 9.92
CA ALA A 37 14.09 -6.93 8.57
C ALA A 37 13.42 -7.94 7.63
N ALA A 38 13.17 -9.16 8.11
CA ALA A 38 12.52 -10.21 7.32
C ALA A 38 11.11 -9.78 6.86
N GLY A 39 10.29 -9.27 7.79
CA GLY A 39 8.95 -8.79 7.47
C GLY A 39 8.99 -7.62 6.48
N ALA A 40 9.83 -6.62 6.74
CA ALA A 40 9.96 -5.43 5.90
C ALA A 40 10.36 -5.76 4.46
N PHE A 41 11.26 -6.72 4.26
CA PHE A 41 11.70 -7.15 2.94
C PHE A 41 10.55 -7.75 2.11
N VAL A 42 9.74 -8.61 2.73
CA VAL A 42 8.54 -9.19 2.09
C VAL A 42 7.56 -8.09 1.70
N PHE A 43 7.27 -7.16 2.63
CA PHE A 43 6.38 -6.02 2.34
C PHE A 43 6.89 -5.16 1.19
N LEU A 44 8.20 -4.96 1.09
CA LEU A 44 8.82 -4.16 0.04
C LEU A 44 8.63 -4.82 -1.33
N ILE A 45 8.97 -6.10 -1.47
CA ILE A 45 8.79 -6.84 -2.73
C ILE A 45 7.33 -6.81 -3.18
N ILE A 46 6.42 -7.16 -2.26
CA ILE A 46 4.99 -7.25 -2.57
C ILE A 46 4.42 -5.87 -2.88
N GLY A 47 4.84 -4.84 -2.13
CA GLY A 47 4.44 -3.46 -2.35
C GLY A 47 4.83 -2.98 -3.74
N TYR A 48 6.08 -3.18 -4.15
CA TYR A 48 6.54 -2.79 -5.49
C TYR A 48 5.85 -3.59 -6.61
N ALA A 49 5.72 -4.91 -6.46
CA ALA A 49 5.01 -5.74 -7.43
C ALA A 49 3.55 -5.27 -7.60
N SER A 50 2.85 -5.01 -6.50
CA SER A 50 1.47 -4.52 -6.51
C SER A 50 1.37 -3.12 -7.11
N ALA A 51 2.33 -2.24 -6.83
CA ALA A 51 2.35 -0.89 -7.41
C ALA A 51 2.52 -0.92 -8.93
N LEU A 52 3.36 -1.80 -9.46
CA LEU A 52 3.57 -1.95 -10.90
C LEU A 52 2.36 -2.60 -11.60
N VAL A 53 1.84 -3.69 -11.04
CA VAL A 53 0.76 -4.47 -11.66
C VAL A 53 -0.59 -3.78 -11.52
N LEU A 54 -0.88 -3.20 -10.36
CA LEU A 54 -2.18 -2.60 -10.05
C LEU A 54 -2.08 -1.07 -10.00
N GLY A 55 -1.13 -0.53 -9.25
CA GLY A 55 -1.03 0.92 -8.99
C GLY A 55 -0.86 1.76 -10.26
N VAL A 56 0.02 1.33 -11.18
CA VAL A 56 0.31 2.06 -12.43
C VAL A 56 -0.93 2.10 -13.35
N PRO A 57 -1.57 0.96 -13.73
CA PRO A 57 -2.78 1.01 -14.54
C PRO A 57 -3.92 1.79 -13.89
N ILE A 58 -4.13 1.60 -12.58
CA ILE A 58 -5.18 2.29 -11.82
C ILE A 58 -4.96 3.81 -11.84
N HIS A 59 -3.72 4.27 -11.68
CA HIS A 59 -3.40 5.69 -11.75
C HIS A 59 -3.80 6.31 -13.09
N PHE A 60 -3.42 5.67 -14.20
CA PHE A 60 -3.78 6.13 -15.55
C PHE A 60 -5.29 6.08 -15.79
N PHE A 61 -5.97 5.04 -15.28
CA PHE A 61 -7.42 4.94 -15.33
C PHE A 61 -8.09 6.11 -14.58
N LEU A 62 -7.68 6.41 -13.35
CA LEU A 62 -8.21 7.54 -12.57
C LEU A 62 -7.96 8.89 -13.27
N GLN A 63 -6.78 9.07 -13.85
CA GLN A 63 -6.45 10.29 -14.62
C GLN A 63 -7.38 10.44 -15.83
N SER A 64 -7.61 9.36 -16.59
CA SER A 64 -8.51 9.40 -17.76
C SER A 64 -9.97 9.72 -17.36
N LYS A 65 -10.39 9.30 -16.17
CA LYS A 65 -11.72 9.61 -15.60
C LYS A 65 -11.77 10.94 -14.84
N LYS A 66 -10.68 11.70 -14.77
CA LYS A 66 -10.55 12.95 -13.97
C LYS A 66 -10.82 12.74 -12.47
N LEU A 67 -10.74 11.51 -11.97
CA LEU A 67 -10.95 11.13 -10.56
C LEU A 67 -9.64 11.24 -9.77
N VAL A 68 -9.07 12.45 -9.73
CA VAL A 68 -7.74 12.71 -9.14
C VAL A 68 -7.80 13.18 -7.68
N GLY A 69 -8.92 12.97 -7.00
CA GLY A 69 -9.15 13.36 -5.61
C GLY A 69 -8.44 12.43 -4.61
N LEU A 70 -8.06 12.96 -3.44
CA LEU A 70 -7.43 12.16 -2.38
C LEU A 70 -8.30 10.94 -2.02
N GLY A 71 -9.61 11.13 -1.88
CA GLY A 71 -10.56 10.06 -1.55
C GLY A 71 -10.53 8.90 -2.55
N SER A 72 -10.37 9.17 -3.85
CA SER A 72 -10.28 8.11 -4.87
C SER A 72 -9.04 7.24 -4.69
N TYR A 73 -7.88 7.85 -4.38
CA TYR A 73 -6.64 7.10 -4.13
C TYR A 73 -6.68 6.34 -2.82
N LEU A 74 -7.23 6.93 -1.75
CA LEU A 74 -7.39 6.24 -0.47
C LEU A 74 -8.34 5.05 -0.59
N LEU A 75 -9.48 5.23 -1.26
CA LEU A 75 -10.43 4.14 -1.49
C LEU A 75 -9.78 2.98 -2.26
N LEU A 76 -9.02 3.29 -3.32
CA LEU A 76 -8.30 2.27 -4.08
C LEU A 76 -7.19 1.61 -3.27
N GLY A 77 -6.44 2.37 -2.47
CA GLY A 77 -5.44 1.83 -1.56
C GLY A 77 -6.06 0.85 -0.56
N ALA A 78 -7.23 1.20 0.00
CA ALA A 78 -7.98 0.33 0.89
C ALA A 78 -8.48 -0.94 0.18
N ILE A 79 -9.04 -0.80 -1.02
CA ILE A 79 -9.51 -1.95 -1.82
C ILE A 79 -8.34 -2.89 -2.14
N ILE A 80 -7.18 -2.37 -2.56
CA ILE A 80 -5.99 -3.20 -2.84
C ILE A 80 -5.51 -3.89 -1.57
N GLY A 81 -5.48 -3.18 -0.43
CA GLY A 81 -5.10 -3.76 0.86
C GLY A 81 -6.02 -4.88 1.31
N ILE A 82 -7.33 -4.69 1.16
CA ILE A 82 -8.34 -5.72 1.46
C ILE A 82 -8.24 -6.89 0.46
N ALA A 83 -8.05 -6.62 -0.83
CA ALA A 83 -7.87 -7.65 -1.83
C ALA A 83 -6.64 -8.50 -1.53
N TYR A 84 -5.53 -7.88 -1.11
CA TYR A 84 -4.35 -8.60 -0.67
C TYR A 84 -4.64 -9.51 0.53
N TYR A 85 -5.37 -9.00 1.53
CA TYR A 85 -5.83 -9.81 2.65
C TYR A 85 -6.61 -11.03 2.17
N VAL A 86 -7.60 -10.84 1.31
CA VAL A 86 -8.45 -11.93 0.79
C VAL A 86 -7.62 -12.96 0.01
N VAL A 87 -6.71 -12.51 -0.85
CA VAL A 87 -5.85 -13.37 -1.68
C VAL A 87 -4.88 -14.19 -0.84
N VAL A 88 -4.36 -13.66 0.26
CA VAL A 88 -3.47 -14.40 1.16
C VAL A 88 -4.27 -15.28 2.14
N PHE A 89 -5.36 -14.75 2.67
CA PHE A 89 -6.16 -15.41 3.70
C PHE A 89 -6.92 -16.62 3.17
N ILE A 90 -7.62 -16.51 2.03
CA ILE A 90 -8.46 -17.60 1.53
C ILE A 90 -7.66 -18.89 1.27
N PRO A 91 -6.53 -18.88 0.54
CA PRO A 91 -5.75 -20.10 0.32
C PRO A 91 -5.20 -20.68 1.62
N THR A 92 -4.73 -19.83 2.53
CA THR A 92 -4.20 -20.26 3.83
C THR A 92 -5.30 -20.91 4.68
N TYR A 93 -6.50 -20.34 4.67
CA TYR A 93 -7.67 -20.88 5.37
C TYR A 93 -8.09 -22.24 4.80
N LEU A 94 -8.15 -22.37 3.47
CA LEU A 94 -8.53 -23.62 2.80
C LEU A 94 -7.51 -24.74 3.01
N ALA A 95 -6.23 -24.40 3.21
CA ALA A 95 -5.16 -25.36 3.46
C ALA A 95 -4.97 -25.71 4.95
N ALA A 96 -5.62 -24.99 5.86
CA ALA A 96 -5.44 -25.17 7.29
C ALA A 96 -6.22 -26.37 7.83
N ASP A 97 -5.61 -27.10 8.76
CA ASP A 97 -6.31 -28.13 9.53
C ASP A 97 -7.33 -27.46 10.47
N SER A 98 -8.50 -28.08 10.60
CA SER A 98 -9.65 -27.62 11.40
C SER A 98 -9.28 -27.20 12.83
N LYS A 99 -8.30 -27.85 13.44
CA LYS A 99 -7.79 -27.54 14.78
C LYS A 99 -7.07 -26.19 14.92
N TYR A 100 -6.58 -25.61 13.81
CA TYR A 100 -5.81 -24.36 13.83
C TYR A 100 -6.58 -23.16 13.27
N VAL A 101 -7.83 -23.32 12.90
CA VAL A 101 -8.62 -22.26 12.20
C VAL A 101 -8.74 -20.98 13.03
N LEU A 102 -8.97 -21.10 14.34
CA LEU A 102 -9.10 -19.94 15.25
C LEU A 102 -7.78 -19.17 15.40
N ASP A 103 -6.66 -19.89 15.54
CA ASP A 103 -5.32 -19.28 15.60
C ASP A 103 -4.94 -18.63 14.27
N LEU A 104 -5.32 -19.28 13.16
CA LEU A 104 -5.14 -18.73 11.82
C LEU A 104 -5.89 -17.40 11.69
N LEU A 105 -7.18 -17.37 12.06
CA LEU A 105 -8.02 -16.18 12.00
C LEU A 105 -7.43 -15.04 12.83
N ARG A 106 -6.97 -15.34 14.05
CA ARG A 106 -6.39 -14.35 14.96
C ARG A 106 -5.12 -13.73 14.38
N ASN A 107 -4.26 -14.55 13.77
CA ASN A 107 -3.02 -14.08 13.16
C ASN A 107 -3.25 -13.37 11.82
N THR A 108 -4.27 -13.76 11.05
CA THR A 108 -4.54 -13.18 9.73
C THR A 108 -5.24 -11.84 9.80
N VAL A 109 -6.07 -11.58 10.82
CA VAL A 109 -6.64 -10.24 11.06
C VAL A 109 -5.54 -9.18 11.15
N GLY A 110 -4.42 -9.51 11.78
CA GLY A 110 -3.24 -8.64 11.83
C GLY A 110 -2.69 -8.33 10.42
N PHE A 111 -2.51 -9.34 9.58
CA PHE A 111 -2.07 -9.16 8.19
C PHE A 111 -3.07 -8.35 7.36
N GLY A 112 -4.37 -8.55 7.58
CA GLY A 112 -5.41 -7.80 6.88
C GLY A 112 -5.39 -6.32 7.24
N LEU A 113 -5.27 -6.01 8.53
CA LEU A 113 -5.13 -4.64 9.00
C LEU A 113 -3.84 -4.00 8.47
N MET A 114 -2.72 -4.74 8.47
CA MET A 114 -1.46 -4.26 7.87
C MET A 114 -1.60 -3.99 6.37
N GLY A 115 -2.28 -4.85 5.62
CA GLY A 115 -2.55 -4.65 4.19
C GLY A 115 -3.39 -3.40 3.93
N LEU A 116 -4.48 -3.22 4.70
CA LEU A 116 -5.35 -2.04 4.63
C LEU A 116 -4.57 -0.75 4.94
N VAL A 117 -3.90 -0.70 6.09
CA VAL A 117 -3.14 0.47 6.53
C VAL A 117 -1.98 0.77 5.58
N GLY A 118 -1.27 -0.26 5.12
CA GLY A 118 -0.19 -0.11 4.15
C GLY A 118 -0.68 0.42 2.80
N GLY A 119 -1.82 -0.09 2.31
CA GLY A 119 -2.46 0.42 1.09
C GLY A 119 -2.87 1.88 1.21
N LEU A 120 -3.44 2.28 2.35
CA LEU A 120 -3.80 3.67 2.64
C LEU A 120 -2.57 4.59 2.68
N ILE A 121 -1.52 4.19 3.39
CA ILE A 121 -0.27 4.98 3.51
C ILE A 121 0.40 5.12 2.14
N SER A 122 0.53 4.03 1.39
CA SER A 122 1.12 4.05 0.05
C SER A 122 0.33 4.98 -0.88
N SER A 123 -1.00 4.83 -0.93
CA SER A 123 -1.87 5.71 -1.73
C SER A 123 -1.79 7.18 -1.32
N LEU A 124 -1.71 7.47 -0.01
CA LEU A 124 -1.58 8.83 0.50
C LEU A 124 -0.26 9.46 0.07
N VAL A 125 0.85 8.75 0.26
CA VAL A 125 2.20 9.19 -0.14
C VAL A 125 2.26 9.40 -1.64
N PHE A 126 1.76 8.44 -2.43
CA PHE A 126 1.70 8.55 -3.88
C PHE A 126 0.90 9.78 -4.31
N TRP A 127 -0.30 9.96 -3.75
CA TRP A 127 -1.15 11.09 -4.08
C TRP A 127 -0.47 12.42 -3.75
N PHE A 128 0.21 12.53 -2.62
CA PHE A 128 0.94 13.73 -2.22
C PHE A 128 2.06 14.08 -3.22
N ILE A 129 2.88 13.09 -3.58
CA ILE A 129 4.04 13.28 -4.46
C ILE A 129 3.60 13.50 -5.92
N ALA A 130 2.80 12.59 -6.47
CA ALA A 130 2.51 12.53 -7.89
C ALA A 130 1.32 13.41 -8.31
N VAL A 131 0.31 13.59 -7.45
CA VAL A 131 -0.98 14.20 -7.81
C VAL A 131 -1.17 15.59 -7.22
N ARG A 132 -1.10 15.76 -5.89
CA ARG A 132 -1.42 17.03 -5.20
C ARG A 132 -0.65 18.20 -5.77
N ALA A 133 0.68 18.10 -5.82
CA ALA A 133 1.49 19.23 -6.26
C ALA A 133 1.40 19.51 -7.78
N ARG A 134 0.58 18.78 -8.56
CA ARG A 134 0.27 19.15 -9.95
C ARG A 134 -0.95 20.09 -10.06
N ARG A 135 -1.76 20.23 -9.00
CA ARG A 135 -2.89 21.16 -9.00
C ARG A 135 -2.37 22.59 -8.80
N PRO A 136 -2.72 23.55 -9.67
CA PRO A 136 -2.47 24.96 -9.36
C PRO A 136 -3.21 25.30 -8.08
N VAL A 137 -2.52 25.93 -7.12
CA VAL A 137 -3.16 26.53 -5.95
C VAL A 137 -4.01 27.66 -6.50
N ILE A 138 -5.32 27.46 -6.61
CA ILE A 138 -6.23 28.55 -6.92
C ILE A 138 -6.23 29.43 -5.66
N PRO A 139 -5.70 30.67 -5.70
CA PRO A 139 -5.80 31.54 -4.54
C PRO A 139 -7.28 31.76 -4.27
N MET A 140 -7.74 31.40 -3.06
CA MET A 140 -9.07 31.79 -2.61
C MET A 140 -9.05 33.32 -2.50
N ARG A 141 -9.81 33.97 -3.38
CA ARG A 141 -10.14 35.39 -3.26
C ARG A 141 -11.30 35.57 -2.30
#